data_AF-A0A5J4S0W7-F1
#
_entry.id   AF-A0A5J4S0W7-F1
#
_cell.length_a   1.000
_cell.length_b   1.000
_cell.length_c   1.000
_cell.angle_alpha   90.00
_cell.angle_beta   90.00
_cell.angle_gamma   90.00
#
_symmetry.space_group_name_H-M   'P 1'
#
loop_
_entity.id
_entity.type
_entity.pdbx_description
1 polymer ?
#
loop_
_entity_poly.entity_id
_entity_poly.type
_entity_poly.pdbx_seq_one_letter_code
_entity_poly.pdbx_strand_id
1 'polypeptide(L)' 'MYKIEDINIGDEVIFNSTNSQSNHDLYWKVRGKSNNQIMIELTEMGFDEYWTISIEEIIGHIPLSKNRK' A
#
# COMPACT_ATOMS: atom_id res chain seq x y z
N MET A 1 7.71 10.16 -8.21
CA MET A 1 8.17 8.98 -7.45
C MET A 1 8.07 9.32 -5.98
N TYR A 2 7.40 8.47 -5.21
CA TYR A 2 7.30 8.60 -3.76
C TYR A 2 8.54 8.02 -3.08
N LYS A 3 8.89 8.54 -1.90
CA LYS A 3 9.90 7.93 -1.02
C LYS A 3 9.20 7.15 0.09
N ILE A 4 9.89 6.14 0.64
CA ILE A 4 9.39 5.36 1.79
C ILE A 4 9.12 6.24 3.03
N GLU A 5 9.79 7.39 3.10
CA GLU A 5 9.63 8.40 4.15
C GLU A 5 8.27 9.12 4.03
N ASP A 6 7.73 9.24 2.82
CA ASP A 6 6.44 9.90 2.57
C ASP A 6 5.25 9.02 3.00
N ILE A 7 5.46 7.71 3.11
CA ILE A 7 4.42 6.72 3.37
C ILE A 7 4.51 6.25 4.81
N ASN A 8 3.41 6.37 5.55
CA ASN A 8 3.31 5.97 6.93
C ASN A 8 2.42 4.75 7.11
N ILE A 9 2.64 4.03 8.21
CA ILE A 9 1.76 2.93 8.59
C ILE A 9 0.37 3.50 8.87
N GLY A 10 -0.65 2.91 8.26
CA GLY A 10 -2.03 3.38 8.30
C GLY A 10 -2.44 4.22 7.09
N ASP A 11 -1.50 4.68 6.27
CA ASP A 11 -1.81 5.33 4.99
C ASP A 11 -2.35 4.31 3.98
N GLU A 12 -2.93 4.81 2.90
CA GLU A 12 -3.43 4.00 1.81
C GLU A 12 -2.62 4.27 0.54
N VAL A 13 -2.26 3.22 -0.19
CA VAL A 13 -1.42 3.31 -1.38
C VAL A 13 -2.06 2.57 -2.54
N ILE A 14 -1.84 3.09 -3.75
CA ILE A 14 -2.23 2.45 -5.01
C ILE A 14 -0.96 2.22 -5.82
N PHE A 15 -0.84 1.03 -6.42
CA PHE A 15 0.36 0.60 -7.14
C PHE A 15 0.01 0.02 -8.52
N ASN A 16 0.98 -0.05 -9.42
CA ASN A 16 0.74 -0.73 -10.69
C ASN A 16 0.62 -2.24 -10.46
N SER A 17 -0.42 -2.87 -11.00
CA SER A 17 -0.53 -4.33 -11.03
C SER A 17 0.71 -4.92 -11.73
N THR A 18 1.32 -5.92 -11.11
CA THR A 18 2.36 -6.74 -11.74
C THR A 18 1.75 -8.04 -12.27
N ASN A 19 2.54 -8.82 -13.01
CA ASN A 19 2.14 -10.15 -13.45
C ASN A 19 1.79 -11.10 -12.28
N SER A 20 2.25 -10.81 -11.06
CA SER A 20 2.07 -11.65 -9.88
C SER A 20 1.10 -11.07 -8.85
N GLN A 21 0.84 -9.76 -8.89
CA GLN A 21 0.00 -9.06 -7.92
C GLN A 21 -0.90 -8.07 -8.64
N SER A 22 -2.21 -8.34 -8.63
CA SER A 22 -3.20 -7.44 -9.22
C SER A 22 -3.67 -6.46 -8.16
N ASN A 23 -3.55 -5.16 -8.43
CA ASN A 23 -3.99 -4.11 -7.50
C ASN A 23 -5.52 -3.92 -7.52
N HIS A 24 -6.22 -4.43 -8.54
CA HIS A 24 -7.66 -4.23 -8.74
C HIS A 24 -8.10 -2.76 -8.78
N ASP A 25 -7.17 -1.83 -9.06
CA ASP A 25 -7.38 -0.37 -9.01
C ASP A 25 -7.90 0.13 -7.65
N LEU A 26 -7.56 -0.58 -6.57
CA LEU A 26 -7.96 -0.22 -5.20
C LEU A 26 -6.81 0.44 -4.43
N TYR A 27 -7.18 1.17 -3.38
CA TYR A 27 -6.25 1.70 -2.40
C TYR A 27 -6.11 0.69 -1.25
N TRP A 28 -4.87 0.34 -0.92
CA TRP A 28 -4.57 -0.65 0.10
C TRP A 28 -3.90 -0.03 1.30
N LYS A 29 -4.31 -0.48 2.48
CA LYS A 29 -3.80 0.05 3.74
C LYS A 29 -2.41 -0.51 4.04
N VAL A 30 -1.49 0.40 4.34
CA VAL A 30 -0.14 0.07 4.78
C VAL A 30 -0.17 -0.43 6.22
N ARG A 31 0.24 -1.68 6.44
CA ARG A 31 0.41 -2.29 7.76
C ARG A 31 1.86 -2.33 8.22
N GLY A 32 2.81 -2.32 7.30
CA GLY A 32 4.23 -2.31 7.62
C GLY A 32 5.05 -1.64 6.53
N LYS A 33 6.26 -1.22 6.88
CA LYS A 33 7.25 -0.73 5.90
C LYS A 33 8.65 -1.11 6.35
N SER A 34 9.50 -1.46 5.40
CA SER A 34 10.91 -1.82 5.65
C SER A 34 11.77 -1.46 4.45
N ASN A 35 12.81 -0.67 4.67
CA ASN A 35 13.74 -0.21 3.63
C ASN A 35 13.01 0.39 2.40
N ASN A 36 12.84 -0.39 1.34
CA ASN A 36 12.19 0.02 0.08
C ASN A 36 10.88 -0.73 -0.19
N GLN A 37 10.38 -1.47 0.80
CA GLN A 37 9.23 -2.34 0.69
C GLN A 37 8.12 -1.92 1.66
N ILE A 38 6.88 -2.07 1.22
CA ILE A 38 5.67 -1.75 1.95
C ILE A 38 4.82 -2.98 2.04
N MET A 39 4.38 -3.29 3.25
CA MET A 39 3.46 -4.38 3.51
C MET A 39 2.04 -3.83 3.58
N ILE A 40 1.21 -4.27 2.66
CA ILE A 40 -0.22 -3.99 2.61
C ILE A 40 -1.01 -5.20 3.09
N GLU A 41 -2.19 -4.96 3.64
CA GLU A 41 -3.10 -6.02 4.09
C GLU A 41 -4.24 -6.15 3.09
N LEU A 42 -4.46 -7.39 2.64
CA LEU A 42 -5.63 -7.80 1.89
C LEU A 42 -6.57 -8.50 2.86
N THR A 43 -7.62 -7.79 3.25
CA THR A 43 -8.73 -8.39 3.99
C THR A 43 -9.83 -8.74 2.99
N GLU A 44 -9.71 -9.91 2.35
CA GLU A 44 -10.82 -10.49 1.58
C GLU A 44 -11.42 -11.69 2.33
N MET A 45 -12.74 -11.67 2.52
CA MET A 45 -13.54 -12.79 3.03
C MET A 45 -13.05 -13.41 4.35
N GLY A 46 -12.43 -12.63 5.24
CA GLY A 46 -12.02 -13.09 6.58
C GLY A 46 -10.66 -13.78 6.64
N PHE A 47 -9.87 -13.71 5.56
CA PHE A 47 -8.45 -14.05 5.59
C PHE A 47 -7.63 -12.76 5.59
N ASP A 48 -6.73 -12.64 6.57
CA ASP A 48 -5.76 -11.55 6.63
C ASP A 48 -4.52 -12.00 5.84
N GLU A 49 -4.47 -11.64 4.55
CA GLU A 49 -3.27 -11.81 3.74
C GLU A 49 -2.44 -10.52 3.76
N TYR A 50 -1.12 -10.68 3.72
CA TYR A 50 -0.20 -9.55 3.66
C TYR A 50 0.63 -9.65 2.39
N TRP A 51 0.62 -8.60 1.58
CA TRP A 51 1.46 -8.50 0.41
C TRP A 51 2.54 -7.45 0.62
N THR A 52 3.73 -7.75 0.12
CA THR A 52 4.85 -6.82 0.11
C THR A 52 5.00 -6.28 -1.30
N ILE A 53 4.91 -4.96 -1.44
CA ILE A 53 5.11 -4.22 -2.69
C ILE A 53 6.33 -3.31 -2.55
N SER A 54 6.98 -3.00 -3.66
CA SER A 54 8.11 -2.06 -3.68
C SER A 54 7.60 -0.63 -3.77
N ILE A 55 8.28 0.31 -3.13
CA ILE A 55 7.97 1.76 -3.20
C ILE A 55 7.94 2.28 -4.65
N GLU A 56 8.72 1.68 -5.54
CA GLU A 56 8.83 2.05 -6.95
C GLU A 56 7.58 1.72 -7.76
N GLU A 57 6.76 0.78 -7.26
CA GLU A 57 5.50 0.36 -7.90
C GLU A 57 4.34 1.29 -7.54
N ILE A 58 4.52 2.14 -6.51
CA ILE A 58 3.49 3.01 -5.98
C ILE A 58 3.28 4.21 -6.89
N ILE A 59 2.07 4.32 -7.41
CA ILE A 59 1.64 5.39 -8.32
C ILE A 59 0.82 6.47 -7.61
N GLY A 60 0.30 6.18 -6.41
CA GLY A 60 -0.47 7.14 -5.62
C GLY A 60 -0.51 6.79 -4.14
N HIS A 61 -0.70 7.82 -3.32
CA HIS A 61 -0.67 7.74 -1.86
C HIS A 61 -1.71 8.67 -1.25
N ILE A 62 -2.49 8.15 -0.30
CA ILE A 62 -3.45 8.88 0.52
C ILE A 62 -2.99 8.78 1.98
N PRO A 63 -2.54 9.88 2.58
CA PRO A 63 -2.14 9.87 3.98
C PRO A 63 -3.36 9.76 4.89
N LEU A 64 -3.26 8.95 5.95
CA LEU A 64 -4.31 8.75 6.95
C LEU A 64 -4.78 10.08 7.56
N SER A 65 -3.87 11.06 7.67
CA SER A 65 -4.15 12.39 8.18
C SER A 65 -5.16 13.18 7.34
N LYS A 66 -5.33 12.85 6.05
CA LYS A 66 -6.31 13.50 5.16
C LYS A 66 -7.71 12.88 5.20
N ASN A 67 -7.90 11.70 5.79
CA ASN A 67 -9.21 11.07 5.98
C ASN A 67 -9.98 11.61 7.21
N ARG A 68 -9.47 12.66 7.87
CA ARG A 68 -10.23 13.46 8.86
C ARG A 68 -10.86 14.68 8.18
N LYS A 69 -12.01 14.50 7.54
CA LYS A 69 -12.95 15.60 7.28
C LYS A 69 -14.38 15.13 7.52
#